data_AF-A0A554L7J6-F1
#
_entry.id   AF-A0A554L7J6-F1
#
_cell.length_a   1.000
_cell.length_b   1.000
_cell.length_c   1.000
_cell.angle_alpha   90.00
_cell.angle_beta   90.00
_cell.angle_gamma   90.00
#
_symmetry.space_group_name_H-M   'P 1'
#
loop_
_entity.id
_entity.type
_entity.pdbx_description
1 polymer ?
#
loop_
_entity_poly.entity_id
_entity_poly.type
_entity_poly.pdbx_seq_one_letter_code
_entity_poly.pdbx_strand_id
1 'polypeptide(L)'
;MKPIGDSSGSYFDELKKRSTESKVYSQHQLLGLEIAVILRDWKHKALYIKLAKEYNPVQLISIAKGIAEKRNVQNAGAYFMKVLKESGLKKIAKSE
;
A
#
# COMPACT_ATOMS: atom_id res chain seq x y z
N MET A 1 -6.26 -29.07 2.29
CA MET A 1 -6.50 -27.62 2.37
C MET A 1 -6.23 -27.18 3.80
N LYS A 2 -5.34 -26.21 4.02
CA LYS A 2 -5.11 -25.58 5.35
C LYS A 2 -5.86 -24.25 5.41
N PRO A 3 -6.44 -23.89 6.56
CA PRO A 3 -7.26 -22.70 6.69
C PRO A 3 -6.40 -21.44 6.58
N ILE A 4 -6.90 -20.47 5.81
CA ILE A 4 -6.34 -19.11 5.72
C ILE A 4 -6.79 -18.38 6.99
N GLY A 5 -6.10 -18.63 8.10
CA GLY A 5 -6.23 -17.91 9.35
C GLY A 5 -4.90 -17.21 9.65
N ASP A 6 -4.95 -15.88 9.73
CA ASP A 6 -3.86 -15.00 10.20
C ASP A 6 -2.53 -15.03 9.44
N SER A 7 -2.50 -14.41 8.25
CA SER A 7 -1.26 -14.08 7.52
C SER A 7 -0.83 -12.61 7.63
N SER A 8 -1.45 -11.82 8.50
CA SER A 8 -1.06 -10.41 8.70
C SER A 8 0.32 -10.29 9.34
N GLY A 9 0.61 -11.07 10.39
CA GLY A 9 1.92 -11.06 11.08
C GLY A 9 3.09 -11.47 10.18
N SER A 10 2.96 -12.61 9.50
CA SER A 10 4.01 -13.14 8.60
C SER A 10 4.33 -12.20 7.44
N TYR A 11 3.34 -11.46 6.94
CA TYR A 11 3.52 -10.52 5.84
C TYR A 11 4.36 -9.31 6.25
N PHE A 12 4.11 -8.75 7.45
CA PHE A 12 4.91 -7.65 7.99
C PHE A 12 6.36 -8.05 8.27
N ASP A 13 6.61 -9.29 8.69
CA ASP A 13 7.96 -9.78 8.94
C ASP A 13 8.78 -9.93 7.65
N GLU A 14 8.17 -10.43 6.58
CA GLU A 14 8.81 -10.47 5.26
C GLU A 14 9.12 -9.06 4.71
N LEU A 15 8.20 -8.12 4.92
CA LEU A 15 8.40 -6.72 4.55
C LEU A 15 9.55 -6.08 5.33
N LYS A 16 9.66 -6.36 6.64
CA LYS A 16 10.74 -5.88 7.48
C LYS A 16 12.09 -6.41 6.99
N LYS A 17 12.15 -7.68 6.57
CA LYS A 17 13.36 -8.29 6.00
C LYS A 17 13.79 -7.61 4.69
N ARG A 18 12.83 -7.24 3.83
CA ARG A 18 13.09 -6.49 2.57
C ARG A 18 13.45 -5.01 2.83
N SER A 19 12.94 -4.43 3.92
CA SER A 19 13.28 -3.07 4.40
C SER A 19 14.72 -2.92 4.87
N THR A 20 15.37 -4.02 5.23
CA THR A 20 16.78 -4.00 5.66
C THR A 20 17.74 -3.93 4.48
N GLU A 21 17.35 -4.46 3.32
CA GLU A 21 18.18 -4.46 2.10
C GLU A 21 18.03 -3.16 1.28
N SER A 22 16.84 -2.57 1.29
CA SER A 22 16.56 -1.24 0.72
C SER A 22 16.59 -0.25 1.86
N LYS A 23 17.40 0.84 1.83
CA LYS A 23 17.56 1.85 2.91
C LYS A 23 16.24 2.54 3.33
N VAL A 24 15.33 1.79 3.93
CA VAL A 24 13.97 2.17 4.26
C VAL A 24 13.89 2.32 5.76
N TYR A 25 13.68 3.55 6.20
CA TYR A 25 13.86 3.98 7.59
C TYR A 25 12.52 4.08 8.34
N SER A 26 11.37 3.91 7.68
CA SER A 26 10.04 4.09 8.31
C SER A 26 8.96 3.16 7.74
N GLN A 27 7.96 2.84 8.57
CA GLN A 27 6.80 2.02 8.18
C GLN A 27 6.04 2.60 6.97
N HIS A 28 5.92 3.94 6.88
CA HIS A 28 5.27 4.61 5.76
C HIS A 28 6.03 4.42 4.43
N GLN A 29 7.37 4.41 4.49
CA GLN A 29 8.18 4.17 3.30
C GLN A 29 8.00 2.73 2.81
N LEU A 30 7.95 1.75 3.73
CA LEU A 30 7.65 0.37 3.36
C LEU A 30 6.29 0.24 2.70
N LEU A 31 5.26 0.79 3.33
CA LEU A 31 3.90 0.74 2.81
C LEU A 31 3.80 1.38 1.43
N GLY A 32 4.40 2.55 1.23
CA GLY A 32 4.38 3.24 -0.05
C GLY A 32 5.10 2.45 -1.16
N LEU A 33 6.20 1.76 -0.83
CA LEU A 33 6.88 0.87 -1.77
C LEU A 33 6.04 -0.37 -2.08
N GLU A 34 5.37 -0.94 -1.09
CA GLU A 34 4.48 -2.08 -1.28
C GLU A 34 3.31 -1.74 -2.22
N ILE A 35 2.67 -0.58 -2.02
CA ILE A 35 1.61 -0.09 -2.92
C ILE A 35 2.16 0.05 -4.35
N ALA A 36 3.37 0.60 -4.51
CA ALA A 36 4.02 0.71 -5.82
C ALA A 36 4.22 -0.66 -6.48
N VAL A 37 4.63 -1.67 -5.72
CA VAL A 37 4.79 -3.06 -6.19
C VAL A 37 3.44 -3.64 -6.62
N ILE A 38 2.42 -3.53 -5.79
CA ILE A 38 1.08 -4.09 -6.03
C ILE A 38 0.47 -3.48 -7.30
N LEU A 39 0.55 -2.16 -7.46
CA LEU A 39 0.02 -1.44 -8.61
C LEU A 39 0.95 -1.49 -9.83
N ARG A 40 2.14 -2.11 -9.70
CA ARG A 40 3.20 -2.12 -10.72
C ARG A 40 3.56 -0.71 -11.21
N ASP A 41 3.48 0.27 -10.32
CA ASP A 41 3.71 1.69 -10.59
C ASP A 41 4.86 2.25 -9.75
N TRP A 42 6.08 1.86 -10.13
CA TRP A 42 7.30 2.33 -9.46
C TRP A 42 7.58 3.81 -9.69
N LYS A 43 7.08 4.38 -10.80
CA LYS A 43 7.28 5.79 -11.17
C LYS A 43 6.70 6.73 -10.11
N HIS A 44 5.58 6.34 -9.48
CA HIS A 44 4.89 7.15 -8.48
C HIS A 44 5.13 6.67 -7.03
N LYS A 45 6.18 5.88 -6.75
CA LYS A 45 6.49 5.39 -5.38
C LYS A 45 6.52 6.50 -4.32
N ALA A 46 7.06 7.69 -4.64
CA ALA A 46 7.13 8.81 -3.71
C ALA A 46 5.74 9.34 -3.33
N LEU A 47 4.79 9.31 -4.27
CA LEU A 47 3.39 9.66 -4.01
C LEU A 47 2.76 8.67 -3.04
N TYR A 48 2.95 7.36 -3.25
CA TYR A 48 2.39 6.34 -2.35
C TYR A 48 2.98 6.41 -0.95
N ILE A 49 4.28 6.72 -0.81
CA ILE A 49 4.91 6.97 0.49
C ILE A 49 4.28 8.19 1.17
N LYS A 50 3.97 9.25 0.44
CA LYS A 50 3.26 10.41 0.98
C LYS A 50 1.86 10.03 1.46
N LEU A 51 1.12 9.26 0.65
CA LEU A 51 -0.22 8.79 1.02
C LEU A 51 -0.20 7.90 2.26
N ALA A 52 0.82 7.04 2.41
CA ALA A 52 1.01 6.22 3.59
C ALA A 52 1.12 7.06 4.89
N LYS A 53 1.69 8.26 4.82
CA LYS A 53 1.77 9.18 5.97
C LYS A 53 0.44 9.87 6.27
N GLU A 54 -0.43 10.00 5.29
CA GLU A 54 -1.68 10.78 5.39
C GLU A 54 -2.91 9.91 5.67
N TYR A 55 -2.90 8.64 5.25
CA TYR A 55 -4.07 7.76 5.30
C TYR A 55 -3.77 6.48 6.06
N ASN A 56 -4.85 5.82 6.53
CA ASN A 56 -4.74 4.56 7.23
C ASN A 56 -4.05 3.49 6.36
N PRO A 57 -2.96 2.86 6.84
CA PRO A 57 -2.21 1.88 6.07
C PRO A 57 -3.03 0.68 5.58
N VAL A 58 -3.92 0.16 6.42
CA VAL A 58 -4.75 -1.01 6.12
C VAL A 58 -5.68 -0.72 4.95
N GLN A 59 -6.27 0.48 4.92
CA GLN A 59 -7.18 0.89 3.85
C GLN A 59 -6.46 1.09 2.52
N LEU A 60 -5.27 1.70 2.54
CA LEU A 60 -4.46 1.87 1.32
C LEU A 60 -4.07 0.53 0.69
N ILE A 61 -3.60 -0.43 1.50
CA ILE A 61 -3.24 -1.77 1.01
C ILE A 61 -4.47 -2.52 0.48
N SER A 62 -5.61 -2.44 1.18
CA SER A 62 -6.86 -3.08 0.75
C SER A 62 -7.29 -2.57 -0.63
N ILE A 63 -7.27 -1.26 -0.85
CA ILE A 63 -7.59 -0.66 -2.16
C ILE A 63 -6.59 -1.13 -3.23
N ALA A 64 -5.29 -1.10 -2.93
CA ALA A 64 -4.26 -1.50 -3.89
C ALA A 64 -4.42 -2.96 -4.33
N LYS A 65 -4.64 -3.89 -3.38
CA LYS A 65 -4.87 -5.31 -3.66
C LYS A 65 -6.13 -5.53 -4.49
N GLY A 66 -7.24 -4.88 -4.14
CA GLY A 66 -8.49 -4.97 -4.90
C GLY A 66 -8.39 -4.44 -6.33
N ILE A 67 -7.43 -3.54 -6.61
CA ILE A 67 -7.14 -3.08 -7.97
C ILE A 67 -6.26 -4.07 -8.72
N ALA A 68 -5.23 -4.63 -8.06
CA ALA A 68 -4.33 -5.61 -8.68
C ALA A 68 -5.05 -6.90 -9.11
N GLU A 69 -6.13 -7.28 -8.42
CA GLU A 69 -6.96 -8.42 -8.78
C GLU A 69 -7.83 -8.18 -10.02
N LYS A 70 -8.10 -6.91 -10.38
CA LYS A 70 -8.89 -6.55 -11.56
C LYS A 70 -8.05 -6.66 -12.83
N ARG A 71 -8.28 -7.72 -13.60
CA ARG A 71 -7.55 -8.04 -14.85
C ARG A 71 -7.69 -7.01 -15.98
N ASN A 72 -8.62 -6.05 -15.88
CA ASN A 72 -8.93 -5.09 -16.97
C ASN A 72 -8.48 -3.65 -16.68
N VAL A 73 -7.57 -3.44 -15.72
CA VAL A 73 -7.08 -2.09 -15.38
C VAL A 73 -5.72 -1.87 -16.05
N GLN A 74 -5.71 -1.10 -17.14
CA GLN A 74 -4.48 -0.75 -17.86
C GLN A 74 -3.55 0.17 -17.06
N ASN A 75 -4.14 1.09 -16.28
CA ASN A 75 -3.40 2.04 -15.44
C ASN A 75 -3.85 1.93 -13.98
N ALA A 76 -3.25 0.98 -13.26
CA ALA A 76 -3.57 0.68 -11.87
C ALA A 76 -3.28 1.87 -10.93
N GLY A 77 -2.21 2.64 -11.20
CA GLY A 77 -1.87 3.82 -10.41
C GLY A 77 -2.92 4.94 -10.51
N ALA A 78 -3.36 5.27 -11.72
CA ALA A 78 -4.40 6.28 -11.93
C ALA A 78 -5.75 5.82 -11.36
N TYR A 79 -6.10 4.55 -11.54
CA TYR A 79 -7.32 3.99 -10.98
C TYR A 79 -7.30 3.96 -9.45
N PHE A 80 -6.14 3.67 -8.84
CA PHE A 80 -5.95 3.78 -7.40
C PHE A 80 -6.24 5.18 -6.89
N MET A 81 -5.72 6.20 -7.55
CA MET A 81 -6.00 7.59 -7.16
C MET A 81 -7.48 7.95 -7.28
N LYS A 82 -8.17 7.43 -8.31
CA LYS A 82 -9.62 7.60 -8.47
C LYS A 82 -10.40 6.96 -7.33
N VAL A 83 -10.13 5.68 -7.05
CA VAL A 83 -10.80 4.93 -5.97
C VAL A 83 -10.52 5.56 -4.61
N LEU A 84 -9.29 5.99 -4.36
CA LEU A 84 -8.91 6.68 -3.12
C LEU A 84 -9.72 7.97 -2.93
N LYS A 85 -9.90 8.76 -3.99
CA LYS A 85 -10.73 9.98 -3.94
C LYS A 85 -12.21 9.68 -3.69
N GLU A 86 -12.74 8.62 -4.31
CA GLU A 86 -14.16 8.23 -4.20
C GLU A 86 -14.47 7.50 -2.88
N SER A 87 -13.49 6.85 -2.26
CA SER A 87 -13.66 6.04 -1.06
C SER A 87 -13.99 6.83 0.22
N GLY A 88 -13.91 8.16 0.20
CA GLY A 88 -14.22 9.00 1.36
C GLY A 88 -13.27 8.81 2.54
N LEU A 89 -12.08 8.23 2.32
CA LEU A 89 -11.13 7.95 3.39
C LEU A 89 -10.70 9.24 4.08
N LYS A 90 -10.78 9.23 5.41
CA LYS A 90 -10.31 10.34 6.24
C LYS A 90 -8.81 10.26 6.39
N LYS A 91 -8.16 11.42 6.30
CA LYS A 91 -6.75 11.53 6.68
C LYS A 91 -6.62 11.20 8.16
N ILE A 92 -5.52 10.54 8.54
CA ILE A 92 -5.15 10.40 9.93
C ILE A 92 -4.98 11.82 10.47
N ALA A 93 -5.69 12.16 11.55
CA ALA A 93 -5.51 13.46 12.20
C ALA A 93 -4.01 13.60 12.51
N LYS A 94 -3.40 14.70 12.10
CA LYS A 94 -2.01 14.98 12.46
C LYS A 94 -1.93 14.90 13.98
N SER A 95 -1.23 13.90 14.50
CA SER A 95 -0.65 14.00 15.84
C SER A 95 0.43 15.06 15.74
N GLU A 96 0.06 16.30 16.11
CA GLU A 96 0.99 17.39 16.41
C GLU A 96 1.90 17.03 17.57
#